data_AF-A0A7J0FP78-F1
#
_entry.id   AF-A0A7J0FP78-F1
#
_cell.length_a   1.000
_cell.length_b   1.000
_cell.length_c   1.000
_cell.angle_alpha   90.00
_cell.angle_beta   90.00
_cell.angle_gamma   90.00
#
_symmetry.space_group_name_H-M   'P 1'
#
loop_
_entity.id
_entity.type
_entity.pdbx_description
1 polymer ?
#
loop_
_entity_poly.entity_id
_entity_poly.type
_entity_poly.pdbx_seq_one_letter_code
_entity_poly.pdbx_strand_id
1 'polypeptide(L)'
;MLSQLINFLRACFRPRSDQNGQLGSDSGGKQDGLLWYKDTGQHFHGEFSMAVVQANNLLEDQSQVESGCLSTHDSGPFGTFVGVYDGHGGPETSRYVNEYLFQHFKRFTCEQQSMSVEVIRKAFQATEEGFLSLVTKQWPIKPQIAAVGSCCLVGVICNGTLYIANLGDSRAVMGRLVKATGDVLAMQLSEEHNAAIESVRRELHSLHPDDSQIVVLKHNVWRVKGLIQVRLLRKKGLGASYKYGVQTFLFPIFFVVAIC
;
A
#
# COMPACT_ATOMS: atom_id res chain seq x y z
N MET A 1 -23.08 26.86 -8.76
CA MET A 1 -23.53 26.20 -10.00
C MET A 1 -22.36 25.99 -10.97
N LEU A 2 -21.75 27.02 -11.59
CA LEU A 2 -20.60 26.79 -12.50
C LEU A 2 -19.25 26.44 -11.81
N SER A 3 -19.03 26.81 -10.55
CA SER A 3 -17.78 26.54 -9.84
C SER A 3 -17.50 25.05 -9.56
N GLN A 4 -18.54 24.20 -9.53
CA GLN A 4 -18.39 22.76 -9.26
C GLN A 4 -17.84 21.97 -10.45
N LEU A 5 -17.87 22.52 -11.67
CA LEU A 5 -17.41 21.84 -12.88
C LEU A 5 -15.90 21.98 -13.15
N ILE A 6 -15.22 22.89 -12.44
CA ILE A 6 -13.80 23.21 -12.71
C ILE A 6 -12.84 22.32 -11.88
N ASN A 7 -13.29 21.72 -10.79
CA ASN A 7 -12.51 20.77 -9.98
C ASN A 7 -12.33 19.39 -10.64
N PHE A 8 -12.79 19.21 -11.89
CA PHE A 8 -13.01 17.89 -12.50
C PHE A 8 -11.79 17.26 -13.19
N LEU A 9 -10.63 17.93 -13.26
CA LEU A 9 -9.59 17.59 -14.26
C LEU A 9 -8.13 17.39 -13.76
N ARG A 10 -7.80 17.50 -12.47
CA ARG A 10 -6.42 17.24 -11.97
C ARG A 10 -6.34 16.60 -10.59
N ALA A 11 -6.31 15.27 -10.56
CA ALA A 11 -5.69 14.49 -9.50
C ALA A 11 -5.09 13.21 -10.12
N CYS A 12 -3.77 13.20 -10.26
CA CYS A 12 -2.91 12.02 -10.40
C CYS A 12 -1.61 12.44 -9.71
N PHE A 13 -1.27 11.83 -8.56
CA PHE A 13 -0.11 12.27 -7.78
C PHE A 13 1.00 11.23 -7.79
N ARG A 14 2.19 11.64 -8.21
CA ARG A 14 3.41 10.84 -8.13
C ARG A 14 4.56 11.70 -7.61
N PRO A 15 5.34 11.26 -6.60
CA PRO A 15 6.57 11.95 -6.23
C PRO A 15 7.57 11.80 -7.37
N ARG A 16 7.72 12.86 -8.18
CA ARG A 16 8.65 12.90 -9.32
C ARG A 16 9.98 13.50 -8.88
N SER A 17 11.03 12.70 -8.92
CA SER A 17 12.41 13.18 -8.78
C SER A 17 12.91 13.76 -10.10
N ASP A 18 12.67 15.05 -10.35
CA ASP A 18 13.34 15.82 -11.41
C ASP A 18 13.49 17.29 -10.99
N GLN A 19 14.70 17.83 -11.08
CA GLN A 19 14.98 19.24 -10.84
C GLN A 19 14.77 20.06 -12.11
N ASN A 20 13.76 20.94 -12.15
CA ASN A 20 13.90 22.33 -12.62
C ASN A 20 12.57 23.13 -12.66
N GLY A 21 12.66 24.41 -12.26
CA GLY A 21 12.12 25.52 -13.06
C GLY A 21 10.61 25.74 -13.19
N GLN A 22 10.04 26.45 -12.21
CA GLN A 22 8.98 27.48 -12.34
C GLN A 22 7.53 27.15 -12.79
N LEU A 23 6.62 27.66 -11.95
CA LEU A 23 5.32 28.29 -12.25
C LEU A 23 4.19 27.44 -12.87
N GLY A 24 3.29 26.92 -12.02
CA GLY A 24 1.91 26.62 -12.43
C GLY A 24 1.19 25.53 -11.63
N SER A 25 0.13 25.92 -10.92
CA SER A 25 -0.83 25.07 -10.19
C SER A 25 -0.32 24.46 -8.87
N ASP A 26 -1.07 24.74 -7.81
CA ASP A 26 -0.91 24.27 -6.41
C ASP A 26 -1.21 22.75 -6.24
N SER A 27 -1.07 21.98 -7.32
CA SER A 27 -1.38 20.55 -7.37
C SER A 27 -0.22 19.68 -6.89
N GLY A 28 1.03 20.14 -7.04
CA GLY A 28 2.22 19.43 -6.55
C GLY A 28 2.42 19.57 -5.04
N GLY A 29 2.88 18.51 -4.37
CA GLY A 29 3.27 18.59 -2.96
C GLY A 29 4.56 19.41 -2.75
N LYS A 30 4.74 19.92 -1.54
CA LYS A 30 5.90 20.69 -1.08
C LYS A 30 7.03 19.75 -0.68
N GLN A 31 8.27 20.23 -0.78
CA GLN A 31 9.46 19.54 -0.28
C GLN A 31 10.30 20.48 0.57
N ASP A 32 10.71 20.00 1.75
CA ASP A 32 11.63 20.66 2.68
C ASP A 32 12.70 19.65 3.12
N GLY A 33 13.88 19.71 2.49
CA GLY A 33 14.94 18.72 2.67
C GLY A 33 14.48 17.28 2.36
N LEU A 34 14.43 16.44 3.40
CA LEU A 34 14.01 15.04 3.35
C LEU A 34 12.49 14.84 3.58
N LEU A 35 11.76 15.90 3.95
CA LEU A 35 10.30 15.88 4.12
C LEU A 35 9.64 16.28 2.80
N TRP A 36 8.77 15.42 2.27
CA TRP A 36 7.78 15.77 1.26
C TRP A 36 6.39 15.77 1.89
N TYR A 37 5.56 16.76 1.59
CA TYR A 37 4.25 16.89 2.21
C TYR A 37 3.22 17.66 1.38
N LYS A 38 1.95 17.47 1.70
CA LYS A 38 0.81 18.21 1.17
C LYS A 38 -0.19 18.45 2.29
N ASP A 39 -0.33 19.71 2.71
CA ASP A 39 -1.11 20.08 3.90
C ASP A 39 -2.61 19.86 3.74
N THR A 40 -3.16 20.17 2.56
CA THR A 40 -4.59 20.12 2.29
C THR A 40 -4.88 19.65 0.85
N GLY A 41 -5.37 18.42 0.73
CA GLY A 41 -6.12 17.92 -0.41
C GLY A 41 -7.60 17.82 -0.06
N GLN A 42 -8.49 18.09 -1.02
CA GLN A 42 -9.93 17.94 -0.81
C GLN A 42 -10.42 16.57 -1.27
N HIS A 43 -11.35 15.98 -0.51
CA HIS A 43 -12.17 14.86 -0.94
C HIS A 43 -13.66 15.16 -0.71
N PHE A 44 -14.55 14.30 -1.19
CA PHE A 44 -16.00 14.57 -1.21
C PHE A 44 -16.62 14.85 0.18
N HIS A 45 -15.99 14.38 1.26
CA HIS A 45 -16.52 14.47 2.62
C HIS A 45 -15.62 15.26 3.61
N GLY A 46 -14.50 15.83 3.15
CA GLY A 46 -13.53 16.44 4.06
C GLY A 46 -12.20 16.83 3.40
N GLU A 47 -11.18 16.96 4.23
CA GLU A 47 -9.81 17.31 3.84
C GLU A 47 -8.84 16.20 4.27
N PHE A 48 -7.82 15.96 3.47
CA PHE A 48 -6.72 15.04 3.81
C PHE A 48 -5.39 15.77 3.73
N SER A 49 -4.46 15.38 4.60
CA SER A 49 -3.05 15.76 4.49
C SER A 49 -2.20 14.52 4.24
N MET A 50 -0.99 14.72 3.74
CA MET A 50 -0.08 13.62 3.41
C MET A 50 1.36 14.06 3.63
N ALA A 51 2.19 13.21 4.23
CA ALA A 51 3.60 13.48 4.42
C ALA A 51 4.43 12.19 4.29
N VAL A 52 5.66 12.34 3.81
CA VAL A 52 6.67 11.28 3.67
C VAL A 52 8.00 11.88 4.10
N VAL A 53 8.71 11.23 5.02
CA VAL A 53 10.06 11.64 5.45
C VAL A 53 11.04 10.57 5.02
N GLN A 54 12.03 10.93 4.20
CA GLN A 54 13.06 10.01 3.75
C GLN A 54 14.07 9.73 4.86
N ALA A 55 14.10 8.50 5.36
CA ALA A 55 15.10 8.01 6.32
C ALA A 55 16.28 7.29 5.66
N ASN A 56 16.03 6.50 4.61
CA ASN A 56 17.04 5.73 3.88
C ASN A 56 17.68 6.56 2.75
N ASN A 57 18.94 6.26 2.37
CA ASN A 57 19.63 6.90 1.24
C ASN A 57 18.83 6.80 -0.08
N LEU A 58 18.08 5.72 -0.25
CA LEU A 58 17.10 5.51 -1.30
C LEU A 58 15.73 5.43 -0.63
N LEU A 59 14.80 6.31 -1.00
CA LEU A 59 13.42 6.22 -0.54
C LEU A 59 12.76 4.98 -1.18
N GLU A 60 12.60 3.93 -0.36
CA GLU A 60 11.93 2.69 -0.72
C GLU A 60 10.41 2.83 -0.63
N ASP A 61 9.92 3.56 0.38
CA ASP A 61 8.50 3.83 0.58
C ASP A 61 7.86 4.54 -0.62
N GLN A 62 6.65 4.13 -0.96
CA GLN A 62 5.78 4.81 -1.90
C GLN A 62 4.40 4.98 -1.28
N SER A 63 3.65 5.97 -1.76
CA SER A 63 2.32 6.26 -1.24
C SER A 63 1.52 7.07 -2.25
N GLN A 64 0.19 7.02 -2.16
CA GLN A 64 -0.71 7.75 -3.06
C GLN A 64 -2.05 8.06 -2.38
N VAL A 65 -2.69 9.13 -2.83
CA VAL A 65 -4.10 9.43 -2.53
C VAL A 65 -4.77 9.83 -3.83
N GLU A 66 -5.84 9.14 -4.22
CA GLU A 66 -6.58 9.40 -5.45
C GLU A 66 -8.06 9.57 -5.11
N SER A 67 -8.63 10.74 -5.42
CA SER A 67 -10.00 11.12 -5.06
C SER A 67 -10.77 11.53 -6.30
N GLY A 68 -11.94 10.91 -6.53
CA GLY A 68 -12.73 11.08 -7.74
C GLY A 68 -13.38 9.77 -8.19
N CYS A 69 -13.48 9.54 -9.49
CA CYS A 69 -14.06 8.31 -10.04
C CYS A 69 -13.13 7.10 -9.80
N LEU A 70 -13.63 6.11 -9.06
CA LEU A 70 -12.95 4.86 -8.76
C LEU A 70 -13.14 3.80 -9.87
N SER A 71 -13.52 4.21 -11.09
CA SER A 71 -13.78 3.35 -12.25
C SER A 71 -13.05 3.85 -13.49
N THR A 72 -12.77 2.97 -14.45
CA THR A 72 -12.27 3.36 -15.79
C THR A 72 -13.32 4.07 -16.65
N HIS A 73 -14.61 3.98 -16.31
CA HIS A 73 -15.69 4.73 -16.97
C HIS A 73 -16.23 5.86 -16.08
N ASP A 74 -16.62 6.97 -16.70
CA ASP A 74 -17.05 8.21 -16.03
C ASP A 74 -18.34 8.08 -15.19
N SER A 75 -19.12 7.01 -15.40
CA SER A 75 -20.34 6.70 -14.64
C SER A 75 -20.12 5.79 -13.42
N GLY A 76 -18.87 5.50 -13.05
CA GLY A 76 -18.56 4.65 -11.92
C GLY A 76 -18.74 5.32 -10.54
N PRO A 77 -18.58 4.55 -9.45
CA PRO A 77 -18.66 5.09 -8.11
C PRO A 77 -17.53 6.10 -7.83
N PHE A 78 -17.87 7.15 -7.10
CA PHE A 78 -16.92 8.15 -6.63
C PHE A 78 -16.47 7.84 -5.21
N GLY A 79 -15.22 8.17 -4.90
CA GLY A 79 -14.65 7.95 -3.58
C GLY A 79 -13.18 8.35 -3.50
N THR A 80 -12.51 7.87 -2.47
CA THR A 80 -11.11 8.18 -2.19
C THR A 80 -10.35 6.88 -1.93
N PHE A 81 -9.30 6.66 -2.70
CA PHE A 81 -8.32 5.60 -2.52
C PHE A 81 -7.09 6.19 -1.82
N VAL A 82 -6.59 5.52 -0.79
CA VAL A 82 -5.33 5.82 -0.11
C VAL A 82 -4.47 4.56 -0.14
N GLY A 83 -3.20 4.69 -0.55
CA GLY A 83 -2.24 3.60 -0.56
C GLY A 83 -0.95 3.99 0.15
N VAL A 84 -0.45 3.10 1.01
CA VAL A 84 0.84 3.21 1.71
C VAL A 84 1.63 1.92 1.48
N TYR A 85 2.85 2.09 0.96
CA TYR A 85 3.68 1.01 0.45
C TYR A 85 5.13 1.18 0.95
N ASP A 86 5.37 0.87 2.22
CA ASP A 86 6.73 0.66 2.79
C ASP A 86 7.52 -0.28 1.88
N GLY A 87 8.73 0.07 1.46
CA GLY A 87 9.53 -0.73 0.53
C GLY A 87 10.76 -1.34 1.21
N HIS A 88 11.18 -2.55 0.80
CA HIS A 88 12.40 -3.15 1.34
C HIS A 88 13.20 -3.97 0.32
N GLY A 89 14.53 -3.88 0.44
CA GLY A 89 15.50 -4.53 -0.44
C GLY A 89 15.70 -3.79 -1.77
N GLY A 90 14.96 -2.70 -1.99
CA GLY A 90 14.82 -1.97 -3.24
C GLY A 90 13.41 -1.40 -3.43
N PRO A 91 13.25 -0.22 -4.06
CA PRO A 91 11.98 0.44 -4.29
C PRO A 91 11.14 -0.16 -5.43
N GLU A 92 11.61 -1.21 -6.11
CA GLU A 92 10.98 -1.73 -7.32
C GLU A 92 9.56 -2.24 -7.08
N THR A 93 9.31 -2.95 -5.98
CA THR A 93 7.98 -3.50 -5.66
C THR A 93 7.01 -2.39 -5.25
N SER A 94 7.42 -1.48 -4.36
CA SER A 94 6.58 -0.37 -3.90
C SER A 94 6.20 0.58 -5.05
N ARG A 95 7.15 0.85 -5.97
CA ARG A 95 6.89 1.63 -7.19
C ARG A 95 5.97 0.91 -8.17
N TYR A 96 6.09 -0.41 -8.29
CA TYR A 96 5.17 -1.20 -9.12
C TYR A 96 3.74 -1.15 -8.56
N VAL A 97 3.58 -1.38 -7.25
CA VAL A 97 2.29 -1.29 -6.56
C VAL A 97 1.67 0.11 -6.73
N ASN A 98 2.46 1.17 -6.54
CA ASN A 98 2.04 2.56 -6.73
C ASN A 98 1.58 2.87 -8.17
N GLU A 99 2.20 2.27 -9.18
CA GLU A 99 1.86 2.49 -10.59
C GLU A 99 0.61 1.72 -11.04
N TYR A 100 0.46 0.45 -10.61
CA TYR A 100 -0.54 -0.47 -11.17
C TYR A 100 -1.74 -0.73 -10.28
N LEU A 101 -1.62 -0.73 -8.95
CA LEU A 101 -2.68 -1.21 -8.05
C LEU A 101 -3.98 -0.42 -8.22
N PHE A 102 -3.91 0.92 -8.19
CA PHE A 102 -5.10 1.76 -8.37
C PHE A 102 -5.74 1.61 -9.76
N GLN A 103 -4.94 1.36 -10.81
CA GLN A 103 -5.50 1.10 -12.15
C GLN A 103 -6.24 -0.25 -12.20
N HIS A 104 -5.75 -1.27 -11.50
CA HIS A 104 -6.48 -2.52 -11.32
C HIS A 104 -7.76 -2.32 -10.50
N PHE A 105 -7.75 -1.51 -9.43
CA PHE A 105 -8.96 -1.10 -8.72
C PHE A 105 -9.97 -0.43 -9.65
N LYS A 106 -9.57 0.56 -10.46
CA LYS A 106 -10.45 1.23 -11.43
C LYS A 106 -11.07 0.26 -12.43
N ARG A 107 -10.26 -0.65 -12.96
CA ARG A 107 -10.71 -1.67 -13.91
C ARG A 107 -11.72 -2.63 -13.27
N PHE A 108 -11.39 -3.25 -12.13
CA PHE A 108 -12.27 -4.23 -11.49
C PHE A 108 -13.54 -3.60 -10.91
N THR A 109 -13.47 -2.35 -10.44
CA THR A 109 -14.67 -1.57 -10.06
C THR A 109 -15.60 -1.37 -11.25
N CYS A 110 -15.06 -1.10 -12.44
CA CYS A 110 -15.87 -1.04 -13.65
C CYS A 110 -16.48 -2.40 -14.01
N GLU A 111 -15.69 -3.47 -13.99
CA GLU A 111 -16.15 -4.84 -14.28
C GLU A 111 -17.22 -5.35 -13.29
N GLN A 112 -17.30 -4.79 -12.09
CA GLN A 112 -18.28 -5.14 -11.04
C GLN A 112 -19.30 -4.02 -10.76
N GLN A 113 -19.25 -2.92 -11.51
CA GLN A 113 -20.06 -1.70 -11.38
C GLN A 113 -20.09 -1.06 -9.97
N SER A 114 -19.23 -1.51 -9.05
CA SER A 114 -19.27 -1.18 -7.62
C SER A 114 -17.93 -1.48 -6.95
N MET A 115 -17.59 -0.74 -5.88
CA MET A 115 -16.46 -1.07 -5.02
C MET A 115 -16.86 -2.20 -4.06
N SER A 116 -16.01 -3.21 -3.91
CA SER A 116 -16.28 -4.36 -3.04
C SER A 116 -15.01 -5.10 -2.61
N VAL A 117 -15.13 -5.98 -1.62
CA VAL A 117 -14.04 -6.87 -1.18
C VAL A 117 -13.50 -7.74 -2.33
N GLU A 118 -14.35 -8.16 -3.26
CA GLU A 118 -13.94 -8.95 -4.42
C GLU A 118 -13.15 -8.11 -5.45
N VAL A 119 -13.51 -6.84 -5.63
CA VAL A 119 -12.73 -5.88 -6.45
C VAL A 119 -11.34 -5.67 -5.85
N ILE A 120 -11.26 -5.45 -4.54
CA ILE A 120 -10.00 -5.35 -3.80
C ILE A 120 -9.16 -6.62 -4.02
N ARG A 121 -9.73 -7.79 -3.77
CA ARG A 121 -9.05 -9.09 -3.92
C ARG A 121 -8.52 -9.30 -5.33
N LYS A 122 -9.31 -9.01 -6.37
CA LYS A 122 -8.89 -9.07 -7.78
C LYS A 122 -7.77 -8.08 -8.10
N ALA A 123 -7.84 -6.85 -7.59
CA ALA A 123 -6.84 -5.83 -7.85
C ALA A 123 -5.46 -6.18 -7.26
N PHE A 124 -5.44 -6.63 -6.01
CA PHE A 124 -4.23 -7.17 -5.37
C PHE A 124 -3.70 -8.40 -6.12
N GLN A 125 -4.57 -9.35 -6.49
CA GLN A 125 -4.18 -10.55 -7.23
C GLN A 125 -3.52 -10.21 -8.59
N ALA A 126 -4.10 -9.28 -9.35
CA ALA A 126 -3.56 -8.88 -10.65
C ALA A 126 -2.23 -8.12 -10.53
N THR A 127 -2.08 -7.29 -9.50
CA THR A 127 -0.83 -6.56 -9.21
C THR A 127 0.30 -7.54 -8.87
N GLU A 128 0.04 -8.53 -8.02
CA GLU A 128 0.98 -9.61 -7.68
C GLU A 128 1.38 -10.44 -8.92
N GLU A 129 0.42 -10.78 -9.80
CA GLU A 129 0.68 -11.54 -11.02
C GLU A 129 1.50 -10.74 -12.04
N GLY A 130 1.23 -9.45 -12.17
CA GLY A 130 2.00 -8.53 -12.99
C GLY A 130 3.44 -8.39 -12.50
N PHE A 131 3.64 -8.20 -11.19
CA PHE A 131 4.97 -8.09 -10.59
C PHE A 131 5.75 -9.40 -10.69
N LEU A 132 5.13 -10.55 -10.40
CA LEU A 132 5.76 -11.85 -10.56
C LEU A 132 6.18 -12.12 -12.02
N SER A 133 5.39 -11.70 -13.01
CA SER A 133 5.75 -11.78 -14.43
C SER A 133 6.98 -10.91 -14.75
N LEU A 134 7.08 -9.72 -14.15
CA LEU A 134 8.21 -8.81 -14.28
C LEU A 134 9.48 -9.41 -13.65
N VAL A 135 9.40 -9.90 -12.40
CA VAL A 135 10.48 -10.60 -11.70
C VAL A 135 11.00 -11.78 -12.52
N THR A 136 10.10 -12.62 -13.03
CA THR A 136 10.45 -13.81 -13.83
C THR A 136 11.25 -13.44 -15.10
N LYS A 137 10.86 -12.35 -15.78
CA LYS A 137 11.55 -11.85 -16.99
C LYS A 137 12.90 -11.22 -16.69
N GLN A 138 13.02 -10.50 -15.56
CA GLN A 138 14.25 -9.77 -15.21
C GLN A 138 15.27 -10.61 -14.45
N TRP A 139 14.85 -11.66 -13.74
CA TRP A 139 15.72 -12.51 -12.90
C TRP A 139 17.03 -12.97 -13.57
N PRO A 140 17.09 -13.41 -14.84
CA PRO A 140 18.35 -13.85 -15.47
C PRO A 140 19.40 -12.73 -15.64
N ILE A 141 18.97 -11.46 -15.63
CA ILE A 141 19.81 -10.27 -15.84
C ILE A 141 20.00 -9.51 -14.52
N LYS A 142 18.98 -9.50 -13.66
CA LYS A 142 18.88 -8.75 -12.41
C LYS A 142 18.33 -9.64 -11.28
N PRO A 143 19.07 -10.66 -10.82
CA PRO A 143 18.56 -11.64 -9.85
C PRO A 143 18.15 -11.03 -8.50
N GLN A 144 18.74 -9.88 -8.10
CA GLN A 144 18.34 -9.18 -6.88
C GLN A 144 16.86 -8.77 -6.86
N ILE A 145 16.16 -8.74 -8.01
CA ILE A 145 14.74 -8.37 -8.07
C ILE A 145 13.79 -9.40 -7.43
N ALA A 146 14.22 -10.63 -7.13
CA ALA A 146 13.36 -11.55 -6.36
C ALA A 146 13.49 -11.39 -4.83
N ALA A 147 14.40 -10.51 -4.38
CA ALA A 147 14.61 -10.16 -2.97
C ALA A 147 14.00 -8.80 -2.58
N VAL A 148 13.36 -8.09 -3.51
CA VAL A 148 12.61 -6.85 -3.23
C VAL A 148 11.16 -7.14 -2.84
N GLY A 149 10.58 -6.31 -1.97
CA GLY A 149 9.18 -6.42 -1.55
C GLY A 149 8.61 -5.09 -1.04
N SER A 150 7.32 -5.06 -0.70
CA SER A 150 6.68 -3.84 -0.19
C SER A 150 5.41 -4.08 0.62
N CYS A 151 5.15 -3.31 1.69
CA CYS A 151 3.84 -3.25 2.35
C CYS A 151 2.80 -2.91 1.32
N CYS A 152 1.58 -3.37 1.57
CA CYS A 152 0.45 -2.80 0.91
C CYS A 152 -0.69 -2.61 1.90
N LEU A 153 -0.75 -1.41 2.47
CA LEU A 153 -1.92 -0.92 3.18
C LEU A 153 -2.72 -0.04 2.21
N VAL A 154 -3.98 -0.41 2.00
CA VAL A 154 -4.94 0.35 1.20
C VAL A 154 -6.17 0.66 2.02
N GLY A 155 -6.58 1.93 1.99
CA GLY A 155 -7.90 2.38 2.43
C GLY A 155 -8.73 2.86 1.24
N VAL A 156 -10.00 2.47 1.16
CA VAL A 156 -10.94 2.99 0.16
C VAL A 156 -12.21 3.47 0.84
N ILE A 157 -12.54 4.74 0.67
CA ILE A 157 -13.80 5.35 1.10
C ILE A 157 -14.71 5.44 -0.13
N CYS A 158 -15.82 4.72 -0.13
CA CYS A 158 -16.78 4.70 -1.25
C CYS A 158 -18.20 4.50 -0.71
N ASN A 159 -19.16 5.32 -1.14
CA ASN A 159 -20.58 5.23 -0.75
C ASN A 159 -20.81 5.05 0.76
N GLY A 160 -20.12 5.85 1.59
CA GLY A 160 -20.22 5.78 3.06
C GLY A 160 -19.56 4.55 3.71
N THR A 161 -18.95 3.66 2.92
CA THR A 161 -18.22 2.48 3.40
C THR A 161 -16.72 2.73 3.35
N LEU A 162 -16.01 2.41 4.43
CA LEU A 162 -14.54 2.35 4.48
C LEU A 162 -14.10 0.89 4.36
N TYR A 163 -13.32 0.59 3.32
CA TYR A 163 -12.63 -0.68 3.14
C TYR A 163 -11.17 -0.51 3.54
N ILE A 164 -10.62 -1.47 4.28
CA ILE A 164 -9.18 -1.56 4.61
C ILE A 164 -8.66 -2.91 4.14
N ALA A 165 -7.52 -2.91 3.44
CA ALA A 165 -6.77 -4.10 3.07
C ALA A 165 -5.32 -3.91 3.49
N ASN A 166 -4.75 -4.87 4.23
CA ASN A 166 -3.39 -4.78 4.74
C ASN A 166 -2.56 -6.04 4.45
N LEU A 167 -1.44 -5.86 3.77
CA LEU A 167 -0.39 -6.85 3.56
C LEU A 167 0.92 -6.30 4.14
N GLY A 168 1.16 -6.56 5.42
CA GLY A 168 2.35 -6.11 6.11
C GLY A 168 2.09 -5.72 7.56
N ASP A 169 2.96 -4.86 8.07
CA ASP A 169 2.94 -4.25 9.40
C ASP A 169 2.74 -2.72 9.37
N SER A 170 2.51 -2.16 8.18
CA SER A 170 1.75 -0.89 8.05
C SER A 170 0.40 -0.99 8.76
N ARG A 171 -0.12 0.15 9.26
CA ARG A 171 -1.31 0.19 10.13
C ARG A 171 -2.30 1.28 9.72
N ALA A 172 -3.59 0.97 9.64
CA ALA A 172 -4.67 1.94 9.58
C ALA A 172 -5.25 2.22 10.97
N VAL A 173 -5.50 3.48 11.30
CA VAL A 173 -6.05 3.92 12.59
C VAL A 173 -7.10 5.01 12.36
N MET A 174 -8.30 4.83 12.93
CA MET A 174 -9.37 5.83 12.94
C MET A 174 -9.34 6.63 14.24
N GLY A 175 -9.38 7.96 14.15
CA GLY A 175 -9.70 8.82 15.29
C GLY A 175 -11.22 8.89 15.48
N ARG A 176 -11.72 8.54 16.67
CA ARG A 176 -13.14 8.67 17.03
C ARG A 176 -13.31 9.73 18.12
N LEU A 177 -13.95 10.85 17.78
CA LEU A 177 -14.32 11.88 18.75
C LEU A 177 -15.45 11.40 19.69
N VAL A 178 -15.16 11.38 20.98
CA VAL A 178 -16.12 11.10 22.06
C VAL A 178 -16.84 12.39 22.40
N LYS A 179 -18.01 12.61 21.80
CA LYS A 179 -18.80 13.87 21.93
C LYS A 179 -19.08 14.31 23.37
N ALA A 180 -19.11 13.39 24.33
CA ALA A 180 -19.38 13.68 25.74
C ALA A 180 -18.19 14.29 26.50
N THR A 181 -16.95 14.01 26.08
CA THR A 181 -15.73 14.46 26.77
C THR A 181 -14.85 15.36 25.91
N GLY A 182 -14.97 15.28 24.57
CA GLY A 182 -14.08 15.93 23.61
C GLY A 182 -12.83 15.09 23.26
N ASP A 183 -12.64 13.93 23.89
CA ASP A 183 -11.48 13.06 23.64
C ASP A 183 -11.52 12.43 22.25
N VAL A 184 -10.35 12.18 21.65
CA VAL A 184 -10.22 11.39 20.41
C VAL A 184 -9.63 10.03 20.75
N LEU A 185 -10.42 8.97 20.58
CA LEU A 185 -9.97 7.60 20.74
C LEU A 185 -9.33 7.08 19.45
N ALA A 186 -8.12 6.55 19.55
CA ALA A 186 -7.46 5.86 18.43
C ALA A 186 -7.96 4.42 18.32
N MET A 187 -8.55 4.06 17.18
CA MET A 187 -9.06 2.72 16.87
C MET A 187 -8.29 2.11 15.71
N GLN A 188 -7.47 1.09 15.98
CA GLN A 188 -6.78 0.32 14.93
C GLN A 188 -7.80 -0.43 14.05
N LEU A 189 -7.66 -0.30 12.73
CA LEU A 189 -8.58 -0.89 11.74
C LEU A 189 -7.99 -2.10 11.00
N SER A 190 -6.68 -2.33 11.12
CA SER A 190 -5.96 -3.37 10.39
C SER A 190 -5.19 -4.27 11.36
N GLU A 191 -5.27 -5.58 11.17
CA GLU A 191 -4.33 -6.52 11.79
C GLU A 191 -2.95 -6.42 11.11
N GLU A 192 -1.89 -6.68 11.88
CA GLU A 192 -0.51 -6.68 11.41
C GLU A 192 0.00 -8.11 11.19
N HIS A 193 0.75 -8.31 10.12
CA HIS A 193 1.26 -9.61 9.70
C HIS A 193 2.74 -9.80 10.05
N ASN A 194 3.17 -9.37 11.25
CA ASN A 194 4.57 -9.41 11.72
C ASN A 194 4.89 -10.62 12.62
N ALA A 195 6.01 -11.31 12.41
CA ALA A 195 6.48 -12.45 13.19
C ALA A 195 6.91 -12.11 14.63
N ALA A 196 6.96 -10.84 15.02
CA ALA A 196 6.98 -10.43 16.44
C ALA A 196 5.70 -10.85 17.16
N ILE A 197 4.57 -10.97 16.45
CA ILE A 197 3.27 -11.40 16.96
C ILE A 197 3.22 -12.94 17.00
N GLU A 198 2.82 -13.51 18.14
CA GLU A 198 2.87 -14.96 18.35
C GLU A 198 1.88 -15.74 17.46
N SER A 199 0.67 -15.22 17.23
CA SER A 199 -0.32 -15.86 16.35
C SER A 199 0.23 -16.03 14.94
N VAL A 200 0.87 -14.99 14.39
CA VAL A 200 1.54 -15.01 13.08
C VAL A 200 2.65 -16.07 13.03
N ARG A 201 3.45 -16.22 14.11
CA ARG A 201 4.46 -17.30 14.20
C ARG A 201 3.82 -18.68 14.17
N ARG A 202 2.78 -18.92 14.99
CA ARG A 202 2.06 -20.21 15.05
C ARG A 202 1.45 -20.57 13.70
N GLU A 203 0.85 -19.60 13.01
CA GLU A 203 0.29 -19.80 11.67
C GLU A 203 1.36 -20.09 10.61
N LEU A 204 2.49 -19.37 10.64
CA LEU A 204 3.63 -19.63 9.76
C LEU A 204 4.17 -21.06 9.89
N HIS A 205 4.30 -21.58 11.12
CA HIS A 205 4.67 -22.98 11.35
C HIS A 205 3.59 -23.95 10.84
N SER A 206 2.30 -23.68 11.10
CA SER A 206 1.18 -24.52 10.63
C SER A 206 1.12 -24.64 9.10
N LEU A 207 1.49 -23.59 8.37
CA LEU A 207 1.49 -23.58 6.90
C LEU A 207 2.76 -24.19 6.27
N HIS A 208 3.82 -24.37 7.06
CA HIS A 208 5.12 -24.88 6.62
C HIS A 208 5.65 -25.94 7.62
N PRO A 209 4.94 -27.07 7.81
CA PRO A 209 5.29 -28.08 8.80
C PRO A 209 6.68 -28.72 8.56
N ASP A 210 7.09 -28.81 7.30
CA ASP A 210 8.38 -29.40 6.89
C ASP A 210 9.56 -28.40 6.98
N ASP A 211 9.32 -27.18 7.47
CA ASP A 211 10.25 -26.05 7.40
C ASP A 211 10.61 -25.54 8.80
N SER A 212 11.51 -26.26 9.48
CA SER A 212 11.95 -25.93 10.84
C SER A 212 12.65 -24.57 10.97
N GLN A 213 13.00 -23.92 9.85
CA GLN A 213 13.61 -22.59 9.79
C GLN A 213 12.64 -21.51 9.27
N ILE A 214 11.33 -21.80 9.17
CA ILE A 214 10.34 -20.83 8.68
C ILE A 214 10.31 -19.55 9.53
N VAL A 215 10.50 -19.65 10.85
CA VAL A 215 10.57 -18.54 11.79
C VAL A 215 11.74 -18.75 12.73
N VAL A 216 12.65 -17.77 12.81
CA VAL A 216 13.91 -17.85 13.58
C VAL A 216 14.11 -16.55 14.36
N LEU A 217 14.52 -16.65 15.63
CA LEU A 217 14.95 -15.51 16.44
C LEU A 217 16.41 -15.16 16.10
N LYS A 218 16.65 -13.96 15.54
CA LYS A 218 18.00 -13.50 15.16
C LYS A 218 18.20 -12.05 15.58
N HIS A 219 19.27 -11.78 16.33
CA HIS A 219 19.55 -10.48 16.95
C HIS A 219 18.36 -9.96 17.79
N ASN A 220 17.77 -10.84 18.62
CA ASN A 220 16.58 -10.57 19.44
C ASN A 220 15.30 -10.17 18.67
N VAL A 221 15.28 -10.35 17.34
CA VAL A 221 14.12 -10.08 16.49
C VAL A 221 13.65 -11.37 15.82
N TRP A 222 12.36 -11.65 15.89
CA TRP A 222 11.74 -12.79 15.21
C TRP A 222 11.63 -12.53 13.71
N ARG A 223 12.18 -13.44 12.90
CA ARG A 223 12.28 -13.28 11.45
C ARG A 223 11.82 -14.51 10.71
N VAL A 224 11.00 -14.30 9.68
CA VAL A 224 10.71 -15.30 8.66
C VAL A 224 12.00 -15.62 7.91
N LYS A 225 12.37 -16.91 7.87
CA LYS A 225 13.63 -17.42 7.29
C LYS A 225 14.92 -16.77 7.82
N GLY A 226 14.88 -16.09 8.97
CA GLY A 226 16.03 -15.32 9.48
C GLY A 226 16.34 -14.03 8.70
N LEU A 227 15.45 -13.60 7.78
CA LEU A 227 15.62 -12.45 6.89
C LEU A 227 14.71 -11.28 7.29
N ILE A 228 13.40 -11.41 7.05
CA ILE A 228 12.37 -10.36 7.17
C ILE A 228 11.46 -10.61 8.37
N GLN A 229 10.72 -9.63 8.86
CA GLN A 229 9.82 -9.82 10.00
C GLN A 229 8.41 -10.24 9.59
N VAL A 230 7.88 -9.75 8.47
CA VAL A 230 6.49 -10.03 8.07
C VAL A 230 6.32 -11.39 7.38
N ARG A 231 5.08 -11.85 7.38
CA ARG A 231 4.61 -13.09 6.78
C ARG A 231 4.49 -13.02 5.24
N LEU A 232 5.10 -14.02 4.60
CA LEU A 232 4.87 -14.39 3.19
C LEU A 232 3.46 -14.98 2.98
N LEU A 233 2.75 -14.55 1.92
CA LEU A 233 1.53 -15.21 1.45
C LEU A 233 1.83 -16.24 0.36
N ARG A 234 1.33 -17.47 0.53
CA ARG A 234 1.52 -18.57 -0.42
C ARG A 234 0.41 -18.60 -1.47
N LYS A 235 0.78 -18.52 -2.76
CA LYS A 235 -0.08 -19.08 -3.82
C LYS A 235 0.03 -20.61 -3.84
N LYS A 236 -1.11 -21.30 -3.70
CA LYS A 236 -1.21 -22.73 -4.02
C LYS A 236 -1.42 -22.89 -5.52
N GLY A 237 -0.41 -23.37 -6.24
CA GLY A 237 -0.56 -23.89 -7.60
C GLY A 237 0.39 -23.29 -8.62
N LEU A 238 1.48 -24.02 -8.91
CA LEU A 238 2.11 -24.21 -10.23
C LEU A 238 3.33 -25.11 -10.02
N GLY A 239 3.27 -26.35 -10.51
CA GLY A 239 4.31 -27.34 -10.29
C GLY A 239 5.46 -27.22 -11.29
N ALA A 240 6.57 -26.60 -10.88
CA ALA A 240 7.92 -26.81 -11.42
C ALA A 240 8.93 -25.96 -10.63
N SER A 241 9.81 -26.57 -9.83
CA SER A 241 11.07 -26.02 -9.28
C SER A 241 11.15 -24.59 -8.71
N TYR A 242 10.05 -23.89 -8.44
CA TYR A 242 10.03 -22.65 -7.64
C TYR A 242 10.27 -22.95 -6.15
N LYS A 243 11.48 -23.43 -5.80
CA LYS A 243 11.91 -23.63 -4.42
C LYS A 243 12.18 -22.27 -3.76
N TYR A 244 11.12 -21.69 -3.20
CA TYR A 244 11.18 -20.65 -2.15
C TYR A 244 11.94 -19.36 -2.54
N GLY A 245 11.70 -18.86 -3.76
CA GLY A 245 12.44 -17.72 -4.34
C GLY A 245 11.57 -16.56 -4.84
N VAL A 246 10.45 -16.25 -4.16
CA VAL A 246 9.72 -14.97 -4.35
C VAL A 246 9.44 -14.44 -2.96
N GLN A 247 10.21 -13.43 -2.55
CA GLN A 247 10.29 -12.98 -1.16
C GLN A 247 9.43 -11.73 -0.95
N THR A 248 8.12 -11.93 -0.88
CA THR A 248 7.16 -10.86 -0.59
C THR A 248 6.97 -10.67 0.93
N PHE A 249 7.39 -9.50 1.44
CA PHE A 249 6.94 -8.87 2.72
C PHE A 249 7.70 -9.30 4.01
N LEU A 250 8.38 -8.50 4.87
CA LEU A 250 8.59 -7.03 5.08
C LEU A 250 9.35 -6.69 6.40
N PHE A 251 9.54 -5.38 6.70
CA PHE A 251 9.92 -4.76 7.99
C PHE A 251 8.97 -3.57 8.32
N PRO A 252 8.92 -3.04 9.58
CA PRO A 252 7.91 -2.06 10.00
C PRO A 252 8.29 -0.57 9.87
N ILE A 253 7.40 0.22 9.26
CA ILE A 253 7.25 1.67 9.46
C ILE A 253 5.79 2.03 9.82
N PHE A 254 5.62 2.95 10.78
CA PHE A 254 4.31 3.48 11.17
C PHE A 254 3.87 4.63 10.25
N PHE A 255 2.79 4.43 9.50
CA PHE A 255 2.04 5.51 8.87
C PHE A 255 0.70 5.72 9.59
N VAL A 256 0.35 6.97 9.89
CA VAL A 256 -0.98 7.33 10.40
C VAL A 256 -1.77 7.94 9.26
N VAL A 257 -2.68 7.16 8.67
CA VAL A 257 -3.69 7.68 7.75
C VAL A 257 -4.83 8.27 8.57
N ALA A 258 -4.75 9.57 8.88
CA ALA A 258 -5.86 10.32 9.44
C ALA A 258 -6.84 10.70 8.30
N ILE A 259 -7.98 10.03 8.27
CA ILE A 259 -9.17 10.49 7.53
C ILE A 259 -10.03 11.23 8.56
N CYS A 260 -10.17 12.55 8.37
CA CYS A 260 -10.96 13.44 9.22
C CYS A 260 -12.36 13.68 8.64
#